data_AF-A0A1F5TSL1-F1
#
_entry.id   AF-A0A1F5TSL1-F1
#
_cell.length_a   1.000
_cell.length_b   1.000
_cell.length_c   1.000
_cell.angle_alpha   90.00
_cell.angle_beta   90.00
_cell.angle_gamma   90.00
#
_symmetry.space_group_name_H-M   'P 1'
#
loop_
_entity.id
_entity.type
_entity.pdbx_description
1 polymer ?
#
loop_
_entity_poly.entity_id
_entity_poly.type
_entity_poly.pdbx_seq_one_letter_code
_entity_poly.pdbx_strand_id
1 'polypeptide(L)'
;MIEKKEIEEKSKEFEIHPSNVERDYVFGWLLYGIFTVSNLKDVIFLKGGNALRKGYFENTRYSSDLDFGIPNDIQQSVLLAEINKVCDFITEKAGVIFEKESNRLDEKFTATNAPIPGLRVYDVRVYFKDFYGKQDHIKIKISMDITRFDKTILPIQDVKLIHPYSDDNMLNCIIRCMKVEEIIATKLKCLLQRQHAPDLFDYVHSIKLLGGELDKNEVVDALIKKTIFRRNPSVLKNILKETSFDYFREKWMKAVICAKQFVFNVEDAIQIFVEDLENIFSKYPDSGYMQFAYFGPEFRVPIMNAGRSQTLLKIRYKGEERIVEPYSLKYLQKRDGTEKEYFYAYKLRGGSSAPGIKAFIAERMQSVENTEEKFEPRHMIELCKAGEKPENPYLFDPNKPTKEPRSYSRGVFSSRSRISSYGPRYVYQCSYCGKKFYRKNRDTSLGKHKDKNGYPCNGRYGYYVDTKY
;
A
#
# COMPACT_ATOMS: atom_id res chain seq x y z
N MET A 1 38.74 -8.35 -7.09
CA MET A 1 37.83 -9.43 -6.65
C MET A 1 38.07 -9.64 -5.17
N ILE A 2 37.01 -9.62 -4.36
CA ILE A 2 37.06 -9.90 -2.94
C ILE A 2 37.68 -11.28 -2.64
N GLU A 3 38.55 -11.35 -1.63
CA GLU A 3 39.15 -12.60 -1.19
C GLU A 3 38.21 -13.39 -0.27
N LYS A 4 38.29 -14.74 -0.32
CA LYS A 4 37.52 -15.62 0.58
C LYS A 4 37.76 -15.30 2.06
N LYS A 5 39.01 -14.95 2.39
CA LYS A 5 39.42 -14.57 3.75
C LYS A 5 38.67 -13.33 4.22
N GLU A 6 38.57 -12.30 3.37
CA GLU A 6 37.83 -11.08 3.68
C GLU A 6 36.33 -11.35 3.88
N ILE A 7 35.73 -12.22 3.05
CA ILE A 7 34.33 -12.65 3.22
C ILE A 7 34.12 -13.30 4.59
N GLU A 8 35.01 -14.22 4.98
CA GLU A 8 34.93 -14.92 6.27
C GLU A 8 35.16 -13.98 7.46
N GLU A 9 36.10 -13.05 7.35
CA GLU A 9 36.37 -12.05 8.39
C GLU A 9 35.17 -11.13 8.59
N LYS A 10 34.60 -10.59 7.51
CA LYS A 10 33.38 -9.77 7.54
C LYS A 10 32.18 -10.57 8.04
N SER A 11 32.03 -11.82 7.60
CA SER A 11 30.97 -12.73 8.07
C SER A 11 31.03 -12.95 9.58
N LYS A 12 32.23 -13.14 10.14
CA LYS A 12 32.45 -13.28 11.59
C LYS A 12 32.26 -11.96 12.33
N GLU A 13 32.80 -10.85 11.81
CA GLU A 13 32.64 -9.50 12.37
C GLU A 13 31.15 -9.15 12.54
N PHE A 14 30.33 -9.54 11.56
CA PHE A 14 28.91 -9.19 11.51
C PHE A 14 27.98 -10.29 12.03
N GLU A 15 28.49 -11.48 12.30
CA GLU A 15 27.70 -12.69 12.61
C GLU A 15 26.61 -12.99 11.58
N ILE A 16 26.95 -12.82 10.30
CA ILE A 16 26.04 -13.02 9.19
C ILE A 16 26.53 -14.14 8.30
N HIS A 17 25.61 -14.83 7.64
CA HIS A 17 25.98 -15.84 6.66
C HIS A 17 26.88 -15.23 5.55
N PRO A 18 27.97 -15.88 5.11
CA PRO A 18 28.88 -15.39 4.07
C PRO A 18 28.17 -14.85 2.83
N SER A 19 27.11 -15.54 2.38
CA SER A 19 26.30 -15.10 1.22
C SER A 19 25.69 -13.70 1.34
N ASN A 20 25.48 -13.16 2.54
CA ASN A 20 25.05 -11.77 2.72
C ASN A 20 26.20 -10.77 2.50
N VAL A 21 27.42 -11.13 2.91
CA VAL A 21 28.63 -10.35 2.60
C VAL A 21 28.88 -10.38 1.09
N GLU A 22 28.79 -11.55 0.46
CA GLU A 22 28.94 -11.71 -0.99
C GLU A 22 27.91 -10.86 -1.75
N ARG A 23 26.64 -10.88 -1.31
CA ARG A 23 25.58 -10.08 -1.92
C ARG A 23 25.86 -8.58 -1.80
N ASP A 24 26.27 -8.11 -0.62
CA ASP A 24 26.58 -6.70 -0.40
C ASP A 24 27.80 -6.22 -1.18
N TYR A 25 28.82 -7.07 -1.34
CA TYR A 25 29.95 -6.81 -2.22
C TYR A 25 29.49 -6.63 -3.67
N VAL A 26 28.66 -7.56 -4.17
CA VAL A 26 28.12 -7.46 -5.54
C VAL A 26 27.18 -6.25 -5.70
N PHE A 27 26.49 -5.80 -4.66
CA PHE A 27 25.72 -4.55 -4.71
C PHE A 27 26.58 -3.32 -4.98
N GLY A 28 27.79 -3.24 -4.40
CA GLY A 28 28.73 -2.16 -4.72
C GLY A 28 29.07 -2.15 -6.21
N TRP A 29 29.43 -3.31 -6.76
CA TRP A 29 29.74 -3.48 -8.17
C TRP A 29 28.56 -3.20 -9.11
N LEU A 30 27.35 -3.64 -8.75
CA LEU A 30 26.13 -3.35 -9.51
C LEU A 30 25.84 -1.85 -9.54
N LEU A 31 25.92 -1.17 -8.40
CA LEU A 31 25.73 0.29 -8.34
C LEU A 31 26.81 1.01 -9.15
N TYR A 32 28.07 0.62 -9.01
CA TYR A 32 29.17 1.17 -9.79
C TYR A 32 28.90 1.02 -11.29
N GLY A 33 28.55 -0.18 -11.76
CA GLY A 33 28.25 -0.43 -13.18
C GLY A 33 27.00 0.31 -13.68
N ILE A 34 25.93 0.39 -12.88
CA ILE A 34 24.72 1.16 -13.21
C ILE A 34 25.04 2.64 -13.41
N PHE A 35 25.85 3.23 -12.53
CA PHE A 35 26.10 4.67 -12.56
C PHE A 35 27.31 5.09 -13.41
N THR A 36 28.09 4.14 -13.95
CA THR A 36 29.24 4.44 -14.82
C THR A 36 29.10 3.91 -16.26
N VAL A 37 28.51 2.73 -16.45
CA VAL A 37 28.47 2.02 -17.74
C VAL A 37 27.06 2.00 -18.35
N SER A 38 26.02 1.95 -17.53
CA SER A 38 24.64 1.87 -18.00
C SER A 38 24.06 3.24 -18.36
N ASN A 39 23.13 3.25 -19.32
CA ASN A 39 22.29 4.42 -19.62
C ASN A 39 21.24 4.69 -18.52
N LEU A 40 21.05 3.77 -17.57
CA LEU A 40 20.11 3.94 -16.47
C LEU A 40 20.51 5.07 -15.51
N LYS A 41 21.80 5.42 -15.44
CA LYS A 41 22.37 6.45 -14.55
C LYS A 41 21.61 7.78 -14.56
N ASP A 42 21.04 8.15 -15.70
CA ASP A 42 20.37 9.45 -15.89
C ASP A 42 18.88 9.43 -15.52
N VAL A 43 18.31 8.25 -15.27
CA VAL A 43 16.86 8.07 -15.02
C VAL A 43 16.53 7.33 -13.73
N ILE A 44 17.49 6.61 -13.14
CA ILE A 44 17.31 5.81 -11.94
C ILE A 44 17.93 6.49 -10.71
N PHE A 45 17.31 6.29 -9.55
CA PHE A 45 17.87 6.68 -8.27
C PHE A 45 17.69 5.56 -7.23
N LEU A 46 18.69 5.39 -6.37
CA LEU A 46 18.70 4.42 -5.27
C LEU A 46 17.87 4.95 -4.10
N LYS A 47 17.11 4.07 -3.44
CA LYS A 47 16.30 4.38 -2.25
C LYS A 47 16.33 3.21 -1.26
N GLY A 48 15.54 3.31 -0.18
CA GLY A 48 15.38 2.23 0.77
C GLY A 48 16.61 1.98 1.66
N GLY A 49 16.76 0.76 2.16
CA GLY A 49 17.82 0.41 3.12
C GLY A 49 19.22 0.45 2.52
N ASN A 50 19.37 0.03 1.26
CA ASN A 50 20.67 0.06 0.59
C ASN A 50 21.10 1.47 0.16
N ALA A 51 20.18 2.43 -0.01
CA ALA A 51 20.58 3.83 -0.13
C ALA A 51 21.30 4.33 1.13
N LEU A 52 20.80 3.97 2.32
CA LEU A 52 21.49 4.28 3.57
C LEU A 52 22.89 3.64 3.61
N ARG A 53 22.99 2.35 3.29
CA ARG A 53 24.27 1.60 3.36
C ARG A 53 25.30 1.98 2.29
N LYS A 54 24.86 2.26 1.06
CA LYS A 54 25.74 2.48 -0.08
C LYS A 54 25.92 3.96 -0.43
N GLY A 55 25.11 4.85 0.16
CA GLY A 55 25.16 6.29 -0.13
C GLY A 55 25.42 7.20 1.07
N TYR A 56 25.11 6.77 2.30
CA TYR A 56 25.17 7.67 3.48
C TYR A 56 25.99 7.11 4.64
N PHE A 57 25.95 5.81 4.91
CA PHE A 57 26.54 5.20 6.11
C PHE A 57 27.36 3.96 5.77
N GLU A 58 28.65 3.98 6.08
CA GLU A 58 29.53 2.79 6.01
C GLU A 58 29.10 1.70 6.99
N ASN A 59 28.66 2.14 8.18
CA ASN A 59 28.44 1.30 9.34
C ASN A 59 26.95 1.16 9.66
N THR A 60 26.19 0.54 8.76
CA THR A 60 24.76 0.24 8.97
C THR A 60 24.43 -1.23 8.67
N ARG A 61 23.20 -1.65 8.94
CA ARG A 61 22.74 -3.02 8.71
C ARG A 61 22.81 -3.40 7.23
N TYR A 62 22.93 -4.71 6.98
CA TYR A 62 22.78 -5.30 5.67
C TYR A 62 21.30 -5.27 5.23
N SER A 63 21.10 -5.16 3.92
CA SER A 63 19.81 -5.27 3.26
C SER A 63 19.88 -6.35 2.19
N SER A 64 18.78 -7.09 1.97
CA SER A 64 18.74 -8.21 1.01
C SER A 64 18.53 -7.77 -0.43
N ASP A 65 17.99 -6.57 -0.65
CA ASP A 65 17.47 -6.12 -1.95
C ASP A 65 17.91 -4.69 -2.25
N LEU A 66 18.07 -4.37 -3.54
CA LEU A 66 18.29 -3.00 -4.01
C LEU A 66 16.95 -2.38 -4.43
N ASP A 67 16.56 -1.29 -3.78
CA ASP A 67 15.35 -0.55 -4.14
C ASP A 67 15.70 0.68 -4.98
N PHE A 68 15.09 0.80 -6.15
CA PHE A 68 15.26 1.94 -7.04
C PHE A 68 13.92 2.60 -7.37
N GLY A 69 13.97 3.89 -7.67
CA GLY A 69 12.88 4.63 -8.30
C GLY A 69 13.28 5.16 -9.67
N ILE A 70 12.30 5.23 -10.58
CA ILE A 70 12.41 5.91 -11.88
C ILE A 70 11.21 6.86 -12.02
N PRO A 71 11.40 8.16 -12.34
CA PRO A 71 10.30 9.12 -12.46
C PRO A 71 9.34 8.84 -13.62
N ASN A 72 9.82 8.12 -14.63
CA ASN A 72 9.11 7.81 -15.86
C ASN A 72 8.95 6.30 -16.05
N ASP A 73 8.36 5.93 -17.19
CA ASP A 73 8.30 4.55 -17.61
C ASP A 73 9.63 4.07 -18.22
N ILE A 74 9.87 2.75 -18.20
CA ILE A 74 10.96 2.09 -18.89
C ILE A 74 10.48 0.74 -19.44
N GLN A 75 10.89 0.40 -20.67
CA GLN A 75 10.56 -0.90 -21.26
C GLN A 75 11.36 -2.01 -20.57
N GLN A 76 10.71 -3.14 -20.28
CA GLN A 76 11.34 -4.30 -19.63
C GLN A 76 12.57 -4.81 -20.40
N SER A 77 12.48 -4.89 -21.73
CA SER A 77 13.58 -5.34 -22.60
C SER A 77 14.81 -4.45 -22.48
N VAL A 78 14.61 -3.12 -22.47
CA VAL A 78 15.68 -2.13 -22.32
C VAL A 78 16.32 -2.25 -20.93
N LEU A 79 15.50 -2.34 -19.89
CA LEU A 79 15.99 -2.47 -18.53
C LEU A 79 16.81 -3.76 -18.33
N LEU A 80 16.30 -4.90 -18.78
CA LEU A 80 17.02 -6.18 -18.66
C LEU A 80 18.33 -6.17 -19.48
N ALA A 81 18.32 -5.57 -20.68
CA ALA A 81 19.53 -5.44 -21.50
C ALA A 81 20.61 -4.58 -20.81
N GLU A 82 20.23 -3.45 -20.21
CA GLU A 82 21.14 -2.59 -19.46
C GLU A 82 21.69 -3.29 -18.20
N ILE A 83 20.88 -4.06 -17.47
CA ILE A 83 21.35 -4.85 -16.32
C ILE A 83 22.31 -5.96 -16.76
N ASN A 84 22.03 -6.65 -17.87
CA ASN A 84 22.94 -7.67 -18.40
C ASN A 84 24.27 -7.07 -18.89
N LYS A 85 24.24 -5.87 -19.50
CA LYS A 85 25.45 -5.10 -19.83
C LYS A 85 26.29 -4.80 -18.60
N VAL A 86 25.66 -4.42 -17.49
CA VAL A 86 26.34 -4.23 -16.20
C VAL A 86 26.94 -5.54 -15.67
N CYS A 87 26.21 -6.66 -15.77
CA CYS A 87 26.74 -7.97 -15.36
C CYS A 87 27.98 -8.36 -16.17
N ASP A 88 28.00 -8.10 -17.48
CA ASP A 88 29.16 -8.37 -18.35
C ASP A 88 30.38 -7.54 -17.94
N PHE A 89 30.17 -6.26 -17.67
CA PHE A 89 31.21 -5.37 -17.16
C PHE A 89 31.80 -5.85 -15.84
N ILE A 90 30.96 -6.25 -14.88
CA ILE A 90 31.42 -6.76 -13.58
C ILE A 90 32.15 -8.10 -13.73
N THR A 91 31.69 -8.96 -14.64
CA THR A 91 32.39 -10.22 -14.96
C THR A 91 33.81 -9.93 -15.44
N GLU A 92 33.99 -8.95 -16.33
CA GLU A 92 35.30 -8.57 -16.85
C GLU A 92 36.20 -7.93 -15.78
N LYS A 93 35.68 -6.99 -14.99
CA LYS A 93 36.49 -6.18 -14.06
C LYS A 93 36.71 -6.82 -12.69
N ALA A 94 35.71 -7.53 -12.19
CA ALA A 94 35.71 -8.09 -10.84
C ALA A 94 35.72 -9.61 -10.82
N GLY A 95 35.60 -10.27 -11.98
CA GLY A 95 35.57 -11.73 -12.14
C GLY A 95 34.34 -12.41 -11.55
N VAL A 96 33.28 -11.66 -11.22
CA VAL A 96 32.03 -12.22 -10.70
C VAL A 96 31.34 -13.00 -11.82
N ILE A 97 31.04 -14.29 -11.59
CA ILE A 97 30.42 -15.14 -12.61
C ILE A 97 28.90 -15.07 -12.50
N PHE A 98 28.27 -14.30 -13.39
CA PHE A 98 26.81 -14.19 -13.48
C PHE A 98 26.20 -15.28 -14.35
N GLU A 99 25.01 -15.76 -13.96
CA GLU A 99 24.20 -16.69 -14.75
C GLU A 99 23.13 -15.93 -15.55
N LYS A 100 23.56 -15.20 -16.59
CA LYS A 100 22.68 -14.31 -17.37
C LYS A 100 21.44 -15.00 -17.95
N GLU A 101 21.55 -16.27 -18.32
CA GLU A 101 20.41 -17.06 -18.84
C GLU A 101 19.30 -17.27 -17.79
N SER A 102 19.62 -17.14 -16.50
CA SER A 102 18.66 -17.20 -15.40
C SER A 102 18.18 -15.81 -14.96
N ASN A 103 18.77 -14.73 -15.47
CA ASN A 103 18.34 -13.38 -15.14
C ASN A 103 16.95 -13.15 -15.72
N ARG A 104 16.06 -12.61 -14.90
CA ARG A 104 14.68 -12.34 -15.30
C ARG A 104 14.17 -11.04 -14.73
N LEU A 105 13.19 -10.49 -15.41
CA LEU A 105 12.46 -9.31 -15.01
C LEU A 105 10.98 -9.66 -15.02
N ASP A 106 10.35 -9.53 -13.86
CA ASP A 106 8.92 -9.78 -13.69
C ASP A 106 8.22 -8.49 -13.21
N GLU A 107 6.94 -8.28 -13.55
CA GLU A 107 6.12 -7.29 -12.84
C GLU A 107 5.66 -7.91 -11.51
N LYS A 108 6.04 -7.30 -10.38
CA LYS A 108 5.67 -7.80 -9.04
C LYS A 108 4.16 -7.88 -8.83
N PHE A 109 3.45 -6.97 -9.47
CA PHE A 109 2.03 -6.79 -9.29
C PHE A 109 1.34 -6.67 -10.64
N THR A 110 0.29 -7.45 -10.83
CA THR A 110 -0.64 -7.18 -11.93
C THR A 110 -1.40 -5.88 -11.67
N ALA A 111 -1.95 -5.26 -12.72
CA ALA A 111 -2.71 -4.02 -12.59
C ALA A 111 -3.85 -4.09 -11.55
N THR A 112 -4.39 -5.28 -11.29
CA THR A 112 -5.48 -5.51 -10.32
C THR A 112 -5.02 -5.93 -8.93
N ASN A 113 -3.80 -6.43 -8.77
CA ASN A 113 -3.33 -7.03 -7.51
C ASN A 113 -2.24 -6.20 -6.83
N ALA A 114 -1.98 -4.98 -7.32
CA ALA A 114 -1.02 -4.10 -6.71
C ALA A 114 -1.45 -3.67 -5.30
N PRO A 115 -0.52 -3.72 -4.32
CA PRO A 115 -0.78 -3.32 -2.95
C PRO A 115 -0.93 -1.82 -2.81
N ILE A 116 -0.87 -1.04 -3.90
CA ILE A 116 -1.29 0.36 -4.07
C ILE A 116 -1.77 0.50 -5.53
N PRO A 117 -2.95 1.08 -5.83
CA PRO A 117 -3.37 1.35 -7.20
C PRO A 117 -2.34 2.22 -7.94
N GLY A 118 -2.09 1.92 -9.21
CA GLY A 118 -1.07 2.61 -10.01
C GLY A 118 0.38 2.23 -9.69
N LEU A 119 0.65 1.49 -8.62
CA LEU A 119 2.00 0.98 -8.33
C LEU A 119 2.43 0.04 -9.45
N ARG A 120 3.63 0.32 -9.98
CA ARG A 120 4.28 -0.45 -11.04
C ARG A 120 5.70 -0.72 -10.59
N VAL A 121 5.98 -1.97 -10.25
CA VAL A 121 7.30 -2.38 -9.76
C VAL A 121 7.79 -3.53 -10.63
N TYR A 122 8.98 -3.37 -11.20
CA TYR A 122 9.73 -4.47 -11.77
C TYR A 122 10.59 -5.12 -10.70
N ASP A 123 10.56 -6.45 -10.63
CA ASP A 123 11.48 -7.28 -9.86
C ASP A 123 12.52 -7.83 -10.83
N VAL A 124 13.72 -7.27 -10.79
CA VAL A 124 14.85 -7.78 -11.55
C VAL A 124 15.60 -8.77 -10.67
N ARG A 125 15.68 -10.02 -11.09
CA ARG A 125 16.41 -11.07 -10.37
C ARG A 125 17.67 -11.42 -11.15
N VAL A 126 18.80 -11.24 -10.49
CA VAL A 126 20.12 -11.58 -11.02
C VAL A 126 20.74 -12.69 -10.16
N TYR A 127 21.44 -13.61 -10.81
CA TYR A 127 22.08 -14.75 -10.15
C TYR A 127 23.58 -14.74 -10.41
N PHE A 128 24.37 -14.99 -9.37
CA PHE A 128 25.82 -15.14 -9.48
C PHE A 128 26.31 -16.34 -8.68
N LYS A 129 27.45 -16.89 -9.07
CA LYS A 129 28.10 -18.00 -8.34
C LYS A 129 28.84 -17.47 -7.11
N ASP A 130 28.88 -18.29 -6.06
CA ASP A 130 29.67 -17.97 -4.87
C ASP A 130 31.17 -17.73 -5.19
N PHE A 131 31.86 -17.07 -4.27
CA PHE A 131 33.31 -16.82 -4.40
C PHE A 131 34.15 -17.97 -3.83
N TYR A 132 33.55 -19.08 -3.37
CA TYR A 132 34.24 -20.19 -2.73
C TYR A 132 34.68 -21.28 -3.71
N GLY A 133 34.16 -21.27 -4.95
CA GLY A 133 34.67 -22.09 -6.05
C GLY A 133 34.45 -23.60 -5.86
N LYS A 134 33.46 -23.99 -5.04
CA LYS A 134 33.04 -25.40 -4.97
C LYS A 134 32.28 -25.74 -6.26
N GLN A 135 32.52 -26.94 -6.78
CA GLN A 135 31.91 -27.43 -8.03
C GLN A 135 30.39 -27.61 -7.95
N ASP A 136 29.81 -27.54 -6.74
CA ASP A 136 28.36 -27.55 -6.53
C ASP A 136 27.77 -26.12 -6.57
N HIS A 137 26.93 -25.91 -7.59
CA HIS A 137 26.18 -24.72 -8.01
C HIS A 137 25.45 -23.89 -6.94
N ILE A 138 26.12 -23.33 -5.92
CA ILE A 138 25.47 -22.35 -5.03
C ILE A 138 25.25 -21.05 -5.80
N LYS A 139 24.01 -20.83 -6.23
CA LYS A 139 23.56 -19.61 -6.92
C LYS A 139 23.04 -18.62 -5.89
N ILE A 140 23.69 -17.47 -5.79
CA ILE A 140 23.23 -16.38 -4.94
C ILE A 140 22.32 -15.47 -5.76
N LYS A 141 21.09 -15.27 -5.26
CA LYS A 141 20.10 -14.37 -5.86
C LYS A 141 20.30 -12.94 -5.34
N ILE A 142 20.23 -11.99 -6.26
CA ILE A 142 20.03 -10.55 -6.04
C ILE A 142 18.64 -10.19 -6.57
N SER A 143 17.85 -9.49 -5.75
CA SER A 143 16.61 -8.83 -6.20
C SER A 143 16.84 -7.33 -6.28
N MET A 144 16.34 -6.71 -7.34
CA MET A 144 16.26 -5.26 -7.50
C MET A 144 14.82 -4.86 -7.79
N ASP A 145 14.27 -4.03 -6.91
CA ASP A 145 12.92 -3.50 -7.02
C ASP A 145 12.96 -2.14 -7.70
N ILE A 146 12.44 -2.04 -8.92
CA ILE A 146 12.41 -0.79 -9.66
C ILE A 146 10.99 -0.27 -9.69
N THR A 147 10.73 0.74 -8.86
CA THR A 147 9.44 1.44 -8.82
C THR A 147 9.36 2.47 -9.95
N ARG A 148 8.43 2.27 -10.88
CA ARG A 148 8.15 3.20 -11.99
C ARG A 148 7.26 4.34 -11.53
N PHE A 149 7.35 5.48 -12.22
CA PHE A 149 6.63 6.70 -11.89
C PHE A 149 6.82 7.15 -10.44
N ASP A 150 7.98 6.81 -9.85
CA ASP A 150 8.27 7.10 -8.46
C ASP A 150 8.57 8.58 -8.30
N LYS A 151 7.90 9.22 -7.33
CA LYS A 151 7.96 10.65 -7.10
C LYS A 151 8.61 10.91 -5.76
N THR A 152 9.71 11.65 -5.79
CA THR A 152 10.34 12.15 -4.58
C THR A 152 9.71 13.46 -4.14
N ILE A 153 9.75 13.70 -2.84
CA ILE A 153 9.30 14.96 -2.22
C ILE A 153 10.46 15.96 -2.17
N LEU A 154 11.67 15.47 -1.95
CA LEU A 154 12.91 16.21 -1.89
C LEU A 154 13.74 15.95 -3.16
N PRO A 155 14.66 16.87 -3.52
CA PRO A 155 15.56 16.67 -4.66
C PRO A 155 16.45 15.44 -4.47
N ILE A 156 16.64 14.67 -5.54
CA ILE A 156 17.63 13.59 -5.60
C ILE A 156 19.03 14.15 -5.31
N GLN A 157 19.82 13.40 -4.54
CA GLN A 157 21.18 13.77 -4.16
C GLN A 157 22.21 12.94 -4.92
N ASP A 158 23.31 13.58 -5.25
CA ASP A 158 24.50 12.94 -5.78
C ASP A 158 25.45 12.64 -4.63
N VAL A 159 25.66 11.36 -4.32
CA VAL A 159 26.46 10.92 -3.18
C VAL A 159 27.56 9.97 -3.63
N LYS A 160 28.68 9.94 -2.92
CA LYS A 160 29.77 9.01 -3.21
C LYS A 160 29.33 7.58 -2.90
N LEU A 161 29.61 6.64 -3.79
CA LEU A 161 29.38 5.22 -3.53
C LEU A 161 30.26 4.75 -2.37
N ILE A 162 29.63 4.11 -1.40
CA ILE A 162 30.29 3.44 -0.28
C ILE A 162 30.47 1.95 -0.62
N HIS A 163 31.72 1.52 -0.70
CA HIS A 163 32.11 0.12 -0.92
C HIS A 163 33.15 -0.30 0.12
N PRO A 164 32.74 -0.87 1.26
CA PRO A 164 33.63 -1.10 2.41
C PRO A 164 34.41 -2.42 2.27
N TYR A 165 35.08 -2.61 1.14
CA TYR A 165 35.85 -3.81 0.80
C TYR A 165 37.21 -3.43 0.21
N SER A 166 38.15 -4.38 0.20
CA SER A 166 39.55 -4.15 -0.19
C SER A 166 39.78 -3.55 -1.59
N ASP A 167 38.80 -3.64 -2.49
CA ASP A 167 38.84 -3.06 -3.84
C ASP A 167 38.07 -1.72 -3.97
N ASP A 168 37.83 -1.00 -2.87
CA ASP A 168 37.14 0.30 -2.85
C ASP A 168 37.73 1.33 -3.83
N ASN A 169 39.04 1.32 -3.99
CA ASN A 169 39.76 2.22 -4.87
C ASN A 169 39.36 2.06 -6.35
N MET A 170 38.80 0.90 -6.72
CA MET A 170 38.29 0.62 -8.06
C MET A 170 36.86 1.14 -8.28
N LEU A 171 36.11 1.43 -7.22
CA LEU A 171 34.68 1.77 -7.25
C LEU A 171 34.41 3.23 -6.86
N ASN A 172 35.30 4.14 -7.24
CA ASN A 172 35.07 5.57 -7.01
C ASN A 172 34.08 6.13 -8.04
N CYS A 173 32.81 6.24 -7.66
CA CYS A 173 31.80 6.93 -8.45
C CYS A 173 30.80 7.70 -7.59
N ILE A 174 30.02 8.55 -8.28
CA ILE A 174 28.87 9.24 -7.72
C ILE A 174 27.62 8.47 -8.14
N ILE A 175 26.74 8.23 -7.19
CA ILE A 175 25.44 7.59 -7.41
C ILE A 175 24.31 8.57 -7.07
N ARG A 176 23.17 8.39 -7.72
CA ARG A 176 21.97 9.17 -7.47
C ARG A 176 21.13 8.49 -6.41
N CYS A 177 20.89 9.17 -5.30
CA CYS A 177 20.17 8.65 -4.14
C CYS A 177 19.01 9.54 -3.75
N MET A 178 17.93 8.93 -3.25
CA MET A 178 16.91 9.65 -2.49
C MET A 178 17.59 10.36 -1.30
N LYS A 179 17.24 11.63 -1.06
CA LYS A 179 17.77 12.42 0.05
C LYS A 179 17.51 11.72 1.38
N VAL A 180 18.49 11.69 2.29
CA VAL A 180 18.45 10.90 3.53
C VAL A 180 17.24 11.23 4.40
N GLU A 181 16.85 12.50 4.47
CA GLU A 181 15.66 12.98 5.18
C GLU A 181 14.37 12.33 4.64
N GLU A 182 14.27 12.15 3.32
CA GLU A 182 13.11 11.50 2.70
C GLU A 182 13.12 9.98 2.91
N ILE A 183 14.30 9.35 2.96
CA ILE A 183 14.43 7.94 3.32
C ILE A 183 13.92 7.72 4.74
N ILE A 184 14.38 8.54 5.71
CA ILE A 184 13.96 8.49 7.11
C ILE A 184 12.45 8.76 7.24
N ALA A 185 11.92 9.76 6.52
CA ALA A 185 10.49 10.01 6.45
C ALA A 185 9.70 8.80 5.92
N THR A 186 10.26 8.08 4.96
CA THR A 186 9.67 6.85 4.44
C THR A 186 9.72 5.72 5.47
N LYS A 187 10.77 5.63 6.30
CA LYS A 187 10.82 4.67 7.43
C LYS A 187 9.74 4.94 8.46
N LEU A 188 9.55 6.20 8.86
CA LEU A 188 8.45 6.61 9.74
C LEU A 188 7.08 6.26 9.15
N LYS A 189 6.89 6.53 7.85
CA LYS A 189 5.68 6.12 7.12
C LYS A 189 5.49 4.60 7.15
N CYS A 190 6.55 3.81 6.96
CA CYS A 190 6.45 2.35 7.01
C CYS A 190 6.09 1.85 8.41
N LEU A 191 6.58 2.47 9.48
CA LEU A 191 6.22 2.13 10.86
C LEU A 191 4.71 2.34 11.16
N LEU A 192 4.08 3.30 10.49
CA LEU A 192 2.62 3.47 10.54
C LEU A 192 1.85 2.29 9.89
N GLN A 193 2.47 1.60 8.93
CA GLN A 193 1.82 0.64 8.04
C GLN A 193 2.12 -0.82 8.39
N ARG A 194 3.31 -1.08 8.95
CA ARG A 194 3.79 -2.42 9.27
C ARG A 194 4.74 -2.39 10.46
N GLN A 195 4.75 -3.48 11.22
CA GLN A 195 5.78 -3.72 12.21
C GLN A 195 6.92 -4.48 11.52
N HIS A 196 7.99 -3.76 11.20
CA HIS A 196 9.17 -4.29 10.53
C HIS A 196 10.40 -3.71 11.21
N ALA A 197 11.12 -4.54 11.97
CA ALA A 197 12.22 -4.08 12.83
C ALA A 197 13.31 -3.28 12.10
N PRO A 198 13.70 -3.61 10.86
CA PRO A 198 14.63 -2.80 10.09
C PRO A 198 14.18 -1.35 9.88
N ASP A 199 12.88 -1.05 9.85
CA ASP A 199 12.41 0.33 9.66
C ASP A 199 12.64 1.18 10.93
N LEU A 200 12.46 0.59 12.12
CA LEU A 200 12.78 1.24 13.40
C LEU A 200 14.29 1.36 13.60
N PHE A 201 15.04 0.31 13.26
CA PHE A 201 16.50 0.33 13.30
C PHE A 201 17.07 1.44 12.42
N ASP A 202 16.67 1.49 11.15
CA ASP A 202 17.17 2.48 10.19
C ASP A 202 16.87 3.91 10.67
N TYR A 203 15.70 4.15 11.25
CA TYR A 203 15.36 5.45 11.85
C TYR A 203 16.33 5.81 12.98
N VAL A 204 16.37 5.00 14.04
CA VAL A 204 17.15 5.29 15.25
C VAL A 204 18.64 5.39 14.94
N HIS A 205 19.14 4.49 14.08
CA HIS A 205 20.54 4.49 13.69
C HIS A 205 20.91 5.76 12.91
N SER A 206 20.02 6.23 12.04
CA SER A 206 20.22 7.49 11.33
C SER A 206 20.26 8.69 12.29
N ILE A 207 19.39 8.72 13.31
CA ILE A 207 19.43 9.76 14.35
C ILE A 207 20.77 9.73 15.10
N LYS A 208 21.27 8.54 15.46
CA LYS A 208 22.55 8.38 16.17
C LYS A 208 23.75 8.79 15.32
N LEU A 209 23.77 8.44 14.03
CA LEU A 209 24.91 8.71 13.14
C LEU A 209 24.95 10.17 12.68
N LEU A 210 23.82 10.75 12.28
CA LEU A 210 23.77 12.12 11.76
C LEU A 210 23.66 13.16 12.86
N GLY A 211 23.05 12.83 14.01
CA GLY A 211 22.86 13.75 15.12
C GLY A 211 22.24 15.08 14.68
N GLY A 212 22.99 16.17 14.81
CA GLY A 212 22.57 17.52 14.43
C GLY A 212 22.64 17.85 12.93
N GLU A 213 23.26 17.00 12.11
CA GLU A 213 23.33 17.20 10.65
C GLU A 213 22.00 16.84 9.95
N LEU A 214 21.15 16.05 10.61
CA LEU A 214 19.84 15.69 10.08
C LEU A 214 18.84 16.85 10.20
N ASP A 215 18.31 17.32 9.06
CA ASP A 215 17.23 18.29 9.09
C ASP A 215 15.89 17.63 9.45
N LYS A 216 15.57 17.63 10.74
CA LYS A 216 14.31 17.10 11.28
C LYS A 216 13.08 17.80 10.70
N ASN A 217 13.17 19.07 10.31
CA ASN A 217 12.05 19.80 9.70
C ASN A 217 11.74 19.26 8.30
N GLU A 218 12.77 18.95 7.51
CA GLU A 218 12.57 18.30 6.21
C GLU A 218 12.02 16.88 6.35
N VAL A 219 12.49 16.11 7.33
CA VAL A 219 11.96 14.76 7.59
C VAL A 219 10.46 14.81 7.89
N VAL A 220 10.03 15.66 8.81
CA VAL A 220 8.61 15.75 9.19
C VAL A 220 7.76 16.32 8.05
N ASP A 221 8.25 17.31 7.31
CA ASP A 221 7.56 17.86 6.14
C ASP A 221 7.36 16.80 5.05
N ALA A 222 8.41 16.01 4.76
CA ALA A 222 8.36 14.92 3.80
C ALA A 222 7.39 13.82 4.25
N LEU A 223 7.43 13.43 5.53
CA LEU A 223 6.53 12.43 6.11
C LEU A 223 5.07 12.85 5.98
N ILE A 224 4.76 14.10 6.33
CA ILE A 224 3.41 14.63 6.27
C ILE A 224 2.93 14.74 4.81
N LYS A 225 3.79 15.16 3.89
CA LYS A 225 3.45 15.21 2.46
C LYS A 225 3.15 13.81 1.90
N LYS A 226 3.80 12.77 2.41
CA LYS A 226 3.60 11.37 2.03
C LYS A 226 2.38 10.70 2.68
N THR A 227 1.74 11.32 3.67
CA THR A 227 0.62 10.75 4.42
C THR A 227 -0.66 11.60 4.35
N ILE A 228 -1.76 11.06 4.88
CA ILE A 228 -3.07 11.74 4.97
C ILE A 228 -3.15 12.75 6.12
N PHE A 229 -2.15 12.81 7.00
CA PHE A 229 -2.18 13.57 8.25
C PHE A 229 -1.75 15.02 8.12
N ARG A 230 -1.69 15.57 6.90
CA ARG A 230 -1.28 16.97 6.67
C ARG A 230 -2.10 18.00 7.43
N ARG A 231 -3.38 17.75 7.63
CA ARG A 231 -4.26 18.66 8.39
C ARG A 231 -4.10 18.54 9.90
N ASN A 232 -3.66 17.38 10.39
CA ASN A 232 -3.46 17.13 11.81
C ASN A 232 -2.25 16.20 12.03
N PRO A 233 -1.01 16.73 11.98
CA PRO A 233 0.20 15.94 12.19
C PRO A 233 0.30 15.34 13.59
N SER A 234 -0.32 15.94 14.60
CA SER A 234 -0.33 15.46 15.98
C SER A 234 -1.00 14.08 16.09
N VAL A 235 -2.01 13.80 15.25
CA VAL A 235 -2.61 12.46 15.14
C VAL A 235 -1.58 11.43 14.68
N LEU A 236 -0.75 11.76 13.68
CA LEU A 236 0.30 10.86 13.19
C LEU A 236 1.33 10.58 14.28
N LYS A 237 1.77 11.63 15.01
CA LYS A 237 2.68 11.49 16.15
C LYS A 237 2.14 10.50 17.18
N ASN A 238 0.88 10.66 17.58
CA ASN A 238 0.27 9.80 18.60
C ASN A 238 0.13 8.34 18.12
N ILE A 239 -0.22 8.12 16.84
CA ILE A 239 -0.26 6.76 16.28
C ILE A 239 1.12 6.10 16.32
N LEU A 240 2.17 6.83 15.93
CA LEU A 240 3.55 6.31 15.98
C LEU A 240 3.98 6.02 17.43
N LYS A 241 3.65 6.91 18.36
CA LYS A 241 3.98 6.79 19.79
C LYS A 241 3.30 5.61 20.47
N GLU A 242 2.04 5.35 20.14
CA GLU A 242 1.21 4.28 20.71
C GLU A 242 1.27 2.97 19.90
N THR A 243 2.18 2.87 18.93
CA THR A 243 2.39 1.61 18.20
C THR A 243 2.84 0.51 19.17
N SER A 244 2.27 -0.70 19.05
CA SER A 244 2.75 -1.85 19.84
C SER A 244 4.19 -2.21 19.44
N PHE A 245 5.05 -2.31 20.45
CA PHE A 245 6.47 -2.64 20.27
C PHE A 245 6.80 -4.14 20.47
N ASP A 246 5.82 -4.96 20.82
CA ASP A 246 6.05 -6.37 21.19
C ASP A 246 6.66 -7.19 20.06
N TYR A 247 6.19 -6.95 18.82
CA TYR A 247 6.80 -7.56 17.64
C TYR A 247 8.27 -7.19 17.48
N PHE A 248 8.63 -5.93 17.75
CA PHE A 248 10.01 -5.48 17.62
C PHE A 248 10.88 -6.20 18.64
N ARG A 249 10.43 -6.31 19.90
CA ARG A 249 11.13 -7.07 20.95
C ARG A 249 11.37 -8.52 20.56
N GLU A 250 10.34 -9.18 20.01
CA GLU A 250 10.44 -10.59 19.62
C GLU A 250 11.35 -10.82 18.41
N LYS A 251 11.33 -9.91 17.43
CA LYS A 251 11.99 -10.11 16.12
C LYS A 251 13.30 -9.36 15.94
N TRP A 252 13.68 -8.44 16.84
CA TRP A 252 14.83 -7.54 16.68
C TRP A 252 16.10 -8.25 16.21
N MET A 253 16.58 -9.22 17.01
CA MET A 253 17.83 -9.95 16.77
C MET A 253 17.79 -10.82 15.51
N LYS A 254 16.60 -11.24 15.06
CA LYS A 254 16.45 -12.07 13.86
C LYS A 254 16.30 -11.24 12.59
N ALA A 255 15.75 -10.03 12.70
CA ALA A 255 15.37 -9.20 11.56
C ALA A 255 16.42 -8.13 11.23
N VAL A 256 17.20 -7.68 12.22
CA VAL A 256 18.28 -6.70 12.03
C VAL A 256 19.60 -7.44 11.88
N ILE A 257 20.18 -7.35 10.68
CA ILE A 257 21.45 -8.00 10.32
C ILE A 257 22.54 -6.92 10.29
N CYS A 258 23.31 -6.74 11.35
CA CYS A 258 24.30 -5.66 11.47
C CYS A 258 25.48 -6.08 12.36
N ALA A 259 26.62 -5.38 12.23
CA ALA A 259 27.79 -5.60 13.09
C ALA A 259 27.44 -5.45 14.57
N LYS A 260 27.97 -6.33 15.42
CA LYS A 260 27.73 -6.29 16.88
C LYS A 260 28.00 -4.92 17.49
N GLN A 261 29.04 -4.24 17.06
CA GLN A 261 29.43 -2.93 17.57
C GLN A 261 28.42 -1.80 17.22
N PHE A 262 27.55 -2.02 16.23
CA PHE A 262 26.55 -1.05 15.78
C PHE A 262 25.11 -1.48 16.10
N VAL A 263 24.90 -2.75 16.50
CA VAL A 263 23.60 -3.21 17.00
C VAL A 263 23.38 -2.66 18.40
N PHE A 264 22.28 -1.94 18.60
CA PHE A 264 21.81 -1.50 19.91
C PHE A 264 20.61 -2.31 20.38
N ASN A 265 20.35 -2.27 21.69
CA ASN A 265 19.22 -2.94 22.30
C ASN A 265 17.90 -2.38 21.74
N VAL A 266 16.90 -3.25 21.58
CA VAL A 266 15.56 -2.88 21.15
C VAL A 266 14.90 -1.88 22.12
N GLU A 267 15.14 -2.00 23.43
CA GLU A 267 14.58 -1.04 24.40
C GLU A 267 15.21 0.36 24.24
N ASP A 268 16.53 0.43 24.03
CA ASP A 268 17.20 1.70 23.72
C ASP A 268 16.66 2.30 22.41
N ALA A 269 16.37 1.44 21.41
CA ALA A 269 15.79 1.86 20.14
C ALA A 269 14.41 2.50 20.34
N ILE A 270 13.55 1.83 21.10
CA ILE A 270 12.18 2.28 21.40
C ILE A 270 12.23 3.58 22.20
N GLN A 271 13.10 3.66 23.21
CA GLN A 271 13.25 4.86 24.02
C GLN A 271 13.66 6.07 23.16
N ILE A 272 14.74 5.93 22.37
CA ILE A 272 15.21 7.01 21.50
C ILE A 272 14.13 7.40 20.48
N PHE A 273 13.44 6.42 19.91
CA PHE A 273 12.35 6.69 18.97
C PHE A 273 11.24 7.52 19.62
N VAL A 274 10.74 7.11 20.79
CA VAL A 274 9.64 7.79 21.48
C VAL A 274 10.05 9.20 21.94
N GLU A 275 11.26 9.36 22.46
CA GLU A 275 11.79 10.67 22.89
C GLU A 275 11.99 11.61 21.68
N ASP A 276 12.51 11.08 20.57
CA ASP A 276 12.77 11.88 19.38
C ASP A 276 11.50 12.27 18.61
N LEU A 277 10.40 11.52 18.76
CA LEU A 277 9.11 11.87 18.17
C LEU A 277 8.59 13.25 18.63
N GLU A 278 8.88 13.67 19.87
CA GLU A 278 8.48 15.01 20.30
C GLU A 278 9.33 16.09 19.62
N ASN A 279 10.63 15.82 19.41
CA ASN A 279 11.55 16.75 18.76
C ASN A 279 11.24 16.92 17.27
N ILE A 280 11.01 15.81 16.55
CA ILE A 280 10.77 15.84 15.11
C ILE A 280 9.43 16.49 14.75
N PHE A 281 8.42 16.37 15.62
CA PHE A 281 7.12 17.02 15.45
C PHE A 281 7.03 18.41 16.09
N SER A 282 8.12 18.94 16.67
CA SER A 282 8.13 20.25 17.35
C SER A 282 7.62 21.41 16.47
N LYS A 283 7.86 21.34 15.16
CA LYS A 283 7.35 22.29 14.15
C LYS A 283 5.82 22.33 14.07
N TYR A 284 5.14 21.25 14.45
CA TYR A 284 3.69 21.09 14.37
C TYR A 284 3.10 20.95 15.77
N PRO A 285 2.88 22.08 16.49
CA PRO A 285 2.31 22.03 17.82
C PRO A 285 0.92 21.42 17.80
N ASP A 286 0.52 20.83 18.92
CA ASP A 286 -0.80 20.20 19.05
C ASP A 286 -1.91 21.23 18.83
N SER A 287 -2.66 21.07 17.75
CA SER A 287 -3.81 21.91 17.42
C SER A 287 -5.07 21.53 18.20
N GLY A 288 -4.98 20.57 19.11
CA GLY A 288 -6.12 19.97 19.80
C GLY A 288 -6.78 18.88 18.96
N TYR A 289 -7.10 17.76 19.61
CA TYR A 289 -7.84 16.64 19.03
C TYR A 289 -9.33 17.00 18.87
N MET A 290 -9.66 17.81 17.87
CA MET A 290 -11.07 18.10 17.54
C MET A 290 -11.34 18.04 16.05
N GLN A 291 -11.25 16.82 15.51
CA GLN A 291 -12.05 16.32 14.38
C GLN A 291 -11.70 14.84 14.19
N PHE A 292 -12.67 13.95 14.40
CA PHE A 292 -12.58 12.48 14.22
C PHE A 292 -12.49 12.06 12.73
N ALA A 293 -11.66 12.76 11.96
CA ALA A 293 -11.45 12.49 10.55
C ALA A 293 -10.59 11.23 10.32
N TYR A 294 -9.92 10.73 11.35
CA TYR A 294 -8.98 9.61 11.28
C TYR A 294 -9.27 8.58 12.38
N PHE A 295 -8.86 7.33 12.16
CA PHE A 295 -8.80 6.33 13.22
C PHE A 295 -7.54 6.57 14.05
N GLY A 296 -7.73 7.04 15.29
CA GLY A 296 -6.67 7.21 16.28
C GLY A 296 -6.07 5.86 16.73
N PRO A 297 -5.01 5.88 17.54
CA PRO A 297 -4.30 4.67 17.96
C PRO A 297 -5.23 3.62 18.59
N GLU A 298 -6.20 4.06 19.39
CA GLU A 298 -7.16 3.24 20.13
C GLU A 298 -7.97 2.30 19.23
N PHE A 299 -8.22 2.71 17.98
CA PHE A 299 -8.90 1.89 16.99
C PHE A 299 -7.93 1.33 15.95
N ARG A 300 -6.89 2.09 15.57
CA ARG A 300 -5.99 1.73 14.50
C ARG A 300 -5.10 0.57 14.87
N VAL A 301 -4.49 0.58 16.05
CA VAL A 301 -3.59 -0.49 16.51
C VAL A 301 -4.28 -1.86 16.45
N PRO A 302 -5.47 -2.07 17.05
CA PRO A 302 -6.14 -3.36 16.96
C PRO A 302 -6.56 -3.73 15.53
N ILE A 303 -7.00 -2.76 14.70
CA ILE A 303 -7.29 -3.00 13.27
C ILE A 303 -6.07 -3.56 12.54
N MET A 304 -4.91 -2.92 12.71
CA MET A 304 -3.66 -3.30 12.05
C MET A 304 -3.17 -4.65 12.54
N ASN A 305 -3.29 -4.93 13.85
CA ASN A 305 -2.91 -6.21 14.45
C ASN A 305 -3.75 -7.36 13.87
N ALA A 306 -5.07 -7.22 13.85
CA ALA A 306 -5.97 -8.26 13.34
C ALA A 306 -5.77 -8.55 11.85
N GLY A 307 -5.52 -7.52 11.03
CA GLY A 307 -5.23 -7.76 9.62
C GLY A 307 -3.89 -8.45 9.38
N ARG A 308 -2.88 -8.23 10.23
CA ARG A 308 -1.60 -8.96 10.14
C ARG A 308 -1.73 -10.40 10.63
N SER A 309 -2.39 -10.59 11.77
CA SER A 309 -2.57 -11.91 12.37
C SER A 309 -3.68 -12.71 11.67
N GLN A 310 -4.43 -12.10 10.74
CA GLN A 310 -5.62 -12.66 10.10
C GLN A 310 -6.63 -13.17 11.15
N THR A 311 -6.85 -12.38 12.20
CA THR A 311 -7.89 -12.64 13.21
C THR A 311 -9.09 -11.73 13.01
N LEU A 312 -10.25 -12.17 13.45
CA LEU A 312 -11.46 -11.37 13.46
C LEU A 312 -11.33 -10.21 14.46
N LEU A 313 -12.13 -9.18 14.23
CA LEU A 313 -12.27 -8.04 15.13
C LEU A 313 -13.68 -8.01 15.70
N LYS A 314 -13.76 -7.79 17.00
CA LYS A 314 -15.00 -7.36 17.64
C LYS A 314 -15.03 -5.84 17.66
N ILE A 315 -16.05 -5.26 17.03
CA ILE A 315 -16.23 -3.81 17.01
C ILE A 315 -17.59 -3.44 17.61
N ARG A 316 -17.64 -2.34 18.35
CA ARG A 316 -18.89 -1.69 18.75
C ARG A 316 -19.04 -0.41 17.94
N TYR A 317 -20.07 -0.35 17.10
CA TYR A 317 -20.31 0.79 16.20
C TYR A 317 -21.79 1.19 16.19
N LYS A 318 -22.06 2.46 16.47
CA LYS A 318 -23.43 2.97 16.75
C LYS A 318 -24.18 2.14 17.79
N GLY A 319 -23.51 1.72 18.86
CA GLY A 319 -24.12 0.96 19.96
C GLY A 319 -24.31 -0.53 19.71
N GLU A 320 -24.18 -1.01 18.47
CA GLU A 320 -24.26 -2.43 18.11
C GLU A 320 -22.89 -3.08 18.02
N GLU A 321 -22.76 -4.27 18.59
CA GLU A 321 -21.58 -5.13 18.43
C GLU A 321 -21.61 -5.90 17.11
N ARG A 322 -20.44 -6.05 16.49
CA ARG A 322 -20.23 -6.78 15.23
C ARG A 322 -18.91 -7.53 15.27
N ILE A 323 -18.87 -8.68 14.60
CA ILE A 323 -17.64 -9.41 14.30
C ILE A 323 -17.32 -9.22 12.82
N VAL A 324 -16.10 -8.75 12.52
CA VAL A 324 -15.69 -8.32 11.19
C VAL A 324 -14.30 -8.82 10.79
N GLU A 325 -14.09 -9.04 9.49
CA GLU A 325 -12.79 -9.26 8.86
C GLU A 325 -12.21 -7.88 8.43
N PRO A 326 -11.07 -7.41 8.96
CA PRO A 326 -10.49 -6.12 8.60
C PRO A 326 -9.77 -6.15 7.25
N TYR A 327 -10.06 -5.18 6.37
CA TYR A 327 -9.46 -5.13 5.03
C TYR A 327 -8.68 -3.87 4.69
N SER A 328 -9.21 -2.66 4.94
CA SER A 328 -8.48 -1.44 4.55
C SER A 328 -8.90 -0.20 5.34
N LEU A 329 -7.99 0.76 5.42
CA LEU A 329 -8.23 2.12 5.90
C LEU A 329 -7.98 3.08 4.73
N LYS A 330 -8.99 3.85 4.33
CA LYS A 330 -8.92 4.76 3.17
C LYS A 330 -9.45 6.14 3.52
N TYR A 331 -8.65 7.18 3.26
CA TYR A 331 -9.05 8.56 3.47
C TYR A 331 -9.77 9.11 2.24
N LEU A 332 -11.07 9.38 2.34
CA LEU A 332 -11.91 9.74 1.20
C LEU A 332 -12.73 11.00 1.48
N GLN A 333 -12.93 11.78 0.43
CA GLN A 333 -13.74 12.98 0.37
C GLN A 333 -15.14 12.66 -0.16
N LYS A 334 -16.16 13.20 0.53
CA LYS A 334 -17.55 13.19 0.08
C LYS A 334 -17.85 14.36 -0.85
N ARG A 335 -19.00 14.30 -1.54
CA ARG A 335 -19.50 15.40 -2.38
C ARG A 335 -19.69 16.72 -1.64
N ASP A 336 -19.91 16.69 -0.33
CA ASP A 336 -20.05 17.87 0.53
C ASP A 336 -18.70 18.49 0.94
N GLY A 337 -17.58 17.96 0.43
CA GLY A 337 -16.22 18.40 0.78
C GLY A 337 -15.67 17.78 2.07
N THR A 338 -16.49 17.05 2.83
CA THR A 338 -16.05 16.41 4.08
C THR A 338 -15.09 15.26 3.78
N GLU A 339 -13.93 15.27 4.42
CA GLU A 339 -12.92 14.23 4.30
C GLU A 339 -12.85 13.39 5.56
N LYS A 340 -12.90 12.06 5.42
CA LYS A 340 -12.84 11.10 6.53
C LYS A 340 -12.06 9.87 6.13
N GLU A 341 -11.43 9.25 7.10
CA GLU A 341 -10.90 7.89 6.99
C GLU A 341 -12.04 6.89 7.17
N TYR A 342 -12.07 5.91 6.26
CA TYR A 342 -13.03 4.83 6.22
C TYR A 342 -12.34 3.51 6.47
N PHE A 343 -12.83 2.78 7.46
CA PHE A 343 -12.46 1.40 7.72
C PHE A 343 -13.40 0.47 6.95
N TYR A 344 -12.87 -0.25 5.97
CA TYR A 344 -13.59 -1.28 5.24
C TYR A 344 -13.34 -2.63 5.88
N ALA A 345 -14.44 -3.30 6.25
CA ALA A 345 -14.40 -4.63 6.85
C ALA A 345 -15.58 -5.46 6.36
N TYR A 346 -15.40 -6.78 6.24
CA TYR A 346 -16.50 -7.69 5.93
C TYR A 346 -17.18 -8.09 7.23
N LYS A 347 -18.46 -7.75 7.37
CA LYS A 347 -19.24 -8.10 8.54
C LYS A 347 -19.73 -9.54 8.43
N LEU A 348 -19.37 -10.40 9.39
CA LEU A 348 -19.89 -11.77 9.47
C LEU A 348 -21.20 -11.82 10.26
N ARG A 349 -21.17 -11.33 11.51
CA ARG A 349 -22.30 -11.44 12.46
C ARG A 349 -22.39 -10.21 13.37
N GLY A 350 -23.53 -10.07 14.03
CA GLY A 350 -23.85 -8.92 14.88
C GLY A 350 -24.40 -7.71 14.11
N GLY A 351 -25.09 -6.84 14.84
CA GLY A 351 -25.85 -5.71 14.32
C GLY A 351 -27.03 -6.08 13.41
N SER A 352 -27.84 -5.10 13.01
CA SER A 352 -29.14 -5.36 12.35
C SER A 352 -29.08 -5.64 10.84
N SER A 353 -27.93 -5.43 10.18
CA SER A 353 -27.80 -5.61 8.72
C SER A 353 -27.47 -7.06 8.31
N ALA A 354 -27.60 -7.41 7.02
CA ALA A 354 -27.05 -8.66 6.50
C ALA A 354 -25.50 -8.66 6.48
N PRO A 355 -24.84 -9.84 6.48
CA PRO A 355 -23.41 -9.97 6.26
C PRO A 355 -22.94 -9.30 4.96
N GLY A 356 -21.66 -8.91 4.90
CA GLY A 356 -21.07 -8.29 3.71
C GLY A 356 -20.13 -7.13 4.04
N ILE A 357 -19.48 -6.58 3.02
CA ILE A 357 -18.57 -5.43 3.15
C ILE A 357 -19.34 -4.21 3.69
N LYS A 358 -18.79 -3.58 4.73
CA LYS A 358 -19.27 -2.34 5.33
C LYS A 358 -18.12 -1.34 5.42
N ALA A 359 -18.48 -0.06 5.41
CA ALA A 359 -17.56 1.05 5.65
C ALA A 359 -17.93 1.73 6.98
N PHE A 360 -16.94 1.87 7.86
CA PHE A 360 -17.05 2.48 9.18
C PHE A 360 -16.22 3.77 9.23
N ILE A 361 -16.61 4.72 10.08
CA ILE A 361 -15.86 5.96 10.33
C ILE A 361 -15.56 6.07 11.83
N ALA A 362 -14.45 6.72 12.18
CA ALA A 362 -13.97 6.83 13.56
C ALA A 362 -15.00 7.46 14.51
N GLU A 363 -15.67 8.56 14.10
CA GLU A 363 -16.70 9.28 14.87
C GLU A 363 -17.80 8.42 15.51
N ARG A 364 -18.09 7.26 14.91
CA ARG A 364 -19.22 6.42 15.28
C ARG A 364 -18.77 5.09 15.88
N MET A 365 -17.46 4.90 15.99
CA MET A 365 -16.84 3.74 16.62
C MET A 365 -16.78 3.97 18.13
N GLN A 366 -17.20 2.96 18.91
CA GLN A 366 -17.12 2.97 20.37
C GLN A 366 -15.98 2.11 20.88
N SER A 367 -15.73 0.94 20.28
CA SER A 367 -14.59 0.07 20.63
C SER A 367 -14.16 -0.81 19.47
N VAL A 368 -12.88 -1.20 19.48
CA VAL A 368 -12.30 -2.21 18.59
C VAL A 368 -11.43 -3.13 19.44
N GLU A 369 -11.75 -4.41 19.44
CA GLU A 369 -11.10 -5.44 20.26
C GLU A 369 -10.59 -6.57 19.35
N ASN A 370 -9.33 -6.97 19.54
CA ASN A 370 -8.76 -8.13 18.86
C ASN A 370 -9.38 -9.43 19.41
N THR A 371 -9.66 -10.38 18.51
CA THR A 371 -10.04 -11.74 18.90
C THR A 371 -8.93 -12.73 18.52
N GLU A 372 -9.06 -13.97 18.99
CA GLU A 372 -8.18 -15.09 18.62
C GLU A 372 -8.71 -15.89 17.41
N GLU A 373 -9.97 -15.66 17.01
CA GLU A 373 -10.63 -16.38 15.92
C GLU A 373 -10.00 -15.99 14.58
N LYS A 374 -9.43 -16.95 13.85
CA LYS A 374 -8.80 -16.73 12.54
C LYS A 374 -9.85 -16.62 11.42
N PHE A 375 -9.48 -15.96 10.32
CA PHE A 375 -10.27 -15.97 9.10
C PHE A 375 -9.40 -16.13 7.85
N GLU A 376 -9.97 -16.75 6.83
CA GLU A 376 -9.40 -16.76 5.48
C GLU A 376 -9.88 -15.51 4.72
N PRO A 377 -8.97 -14.65 4.22
CA PRO A 377 -9.35 -13.40 3.57
C PRO A 377 -10.21 -13.61 2.31
N ARG A 378 -11.42 -13.06 2.32
CA ARG A 378 -12.32 -12.99 1.16
C ARG A 378 -11.88 -11.93 0.15
N HIS A 379 -11.14 -10.92 0.62
CA HIS A 379 -10.59 -9.84 -0.17
C HIS A 379 -9.10 -9.67 0.17
N MET A 380 -8.35 -9.02 -0.71
CA MET A 380 -6.97 -8.64 -0.39
C MET A 380 -6.96 -7.69 0.81
N ILE A 381 -6.14 -7.99 1.83
CA ILE A 381 -5.93 -7.10 2.97
C ILE A 381 -4.99 -5.99 2.52
N GLU A 382 -5.50 -4.76 2.50
CA GLU A 382 -4.79 -3.57 2.03
C GLU A 382 -4.39 -2.63 3.18
N LEU A 383 -4.33 -3.13 4.41
CA LEU A 383 -3.95 -2.31 5.58
C LEU A 383 -2.51 -1.78 5.50
N CYS A 384 -1.64 -2.38 4.69
CA CYS A 384 -0.33 -1.81 4.37
C CYS A 384 -0.42 -0.42 3.70
N LYS A 385 -1.58 -0.02 3.15
CA LYS A 385 -1.86 1.32 2.60
C LYS A 385 -2.32 2.33 3.67
N ALA A 386 -2.47 1.92 4.92
CA ALA A 386 -3.06 2.77 5.95
C ALA A 386 -2.24 4.07 6.10
N GLY A 387 -2.93 5.20 6.03
CA GLY A 387 -2.30 6.52 6.12
C GLY A 387 -1.73 7.09 4.82
N GLU A 388 -1.84 6.38 3.70
CA GLU A 388 -1.46 6.90 2.38
C GLU A 388 -2.57 7.70 1.73
N LYS A 389 -2.19 8.68 0.89
CA LYS A 389 -3.14 9.37 0.04
C LYS A 389 -3.62 8.40 -1.05
N PRO A 390 -4.93 8.18 -1.20
CA PRO A 390 -5.44 7.35 -2.30
C PRO A 390 -5.25 8.05 -3.64
N GLU A 391 -5.08 7.28 -4.72
CA GLU A 391 -5.09 7.80 -6.09
C GLU A 391 -6.39 8.53 -6.42
N ASN A 392 -7.53 7.93 -6.05
CA ASN A 392 -8.83 8.56 -6.14
C ASN A 392 -9.30 8.96 -4.74
N PRO A 393 -9.21 10.25 -4.36
CA PRO A 393 -9.63 10.73 -3.07
C PRO A 393 -11.15 10.87 -2.95
N TYR A 394 -11.93 10.64 -4.00
CA TYR A 394 -13.37 10.88 -4.00
C TYR A 394 -14.17 9.60 -3.77
N LEU A 395 -15.12 9.65 -2.83
CA LEU A 395 -16.15 8.61 -2.65
C LEU A 395 -17.25 8.69 -3.74
N PHE A 396 -17.08 9.57 -4.71
CA PHE A 396 -18.00 9.82 -5.80
C PHE A 396 -17.22 10.00 -7.10
N ASP A 397 -17.91 9.86 -8.23
CA ASP A 397 -17.35 10.26 -9.52
C ASP A 397 -17.47 11.80 -9.66
N PRO A 398 -16.35 12.55 -9.70
CA PRO A 398 -16.36 14.01 -9.85
C PRO A 398 -16.83 14.45 -11.24
N ASN A 399 -16.69 13.61 -12.26
CA ASN A 399 -17.14 13.89 -13.62
C ASN A 399 -18.64 13.63 -13.82
N LYS A 400 -19.29 13.00 -12.82
CA LYS A 400 -20.72 12.70 -12.88
C LYS A 400 -21.53 13.83 -12.25
N PRO A 401 -22.32 14.59 -13.05
CA PRO A 401 -23.10 15.71 -12.54
C PRO A 401 -24.00 15.26 -11.40
N THR A 402 -24.13 16.10 -10.38
CA THR A 402 -25.17 15.93 -9.35
C THR A 402 -26.50 15.83 -10.06
N LYS A 403 -27.22 14.71 -9.88
CA LYS A 403 -28.66 14.72 -10.18
C LYS A 403 -29.21 15.92 -9.42
N GLU A 404 -29.84 16.85 -10.14
CA GLU A 404 -30.53 17.97 -9.50
C GLU A 404 -31.32 17.40 -8.31
N PRO A 405 -31.23 18.02 -7.13
CA PRO A 405 -32.13 17.64 -6.05
C PRO A 405 -33.51 17.66 -6.68
N ARG A 406 -34.18 16.50 -6.73
CA ARG A 406 -35.57 16.44 -7.18
C ARG A 406 -36.24 17.52 -6.37
N SER A 407 -36.62 18.61 -7.02
CA SER A 407 -37.45 19.61 -6.41
C SER A 407 -38.63 18.79 -5.90
N TYR A 408 -38.71 18.63 -4.58
CA TYR A 408 -39.98 18.41 -3.95
C TYR A 408 -40.74 19.66 -4.33
N SER A 409 -41.39 19.62 -5.51
CA SER A 409 -42.61 20.35 -5.74
C SER A 409 -43.37 20.06 -4.47
N ARG A 410 -43.52 21.08 -3.62
CA ARG A 410 -44.54 21.08 -2.59
C ARG A 410 -45.80 20.78 -3.36
N GLY A 411 -46.18 19.50 -3.36
CA GLY A 411 -47.50 19.09 -3.76
C GLY A 411 -48.37 19.83 -2.78
N VAL A 412 -48.90 20.96 -3.23
CA VAL A 412 -50.15 21.48 -2.72
C VAL A 412 -51.04 20.25 -2.66
N PHE A 413 -51.40 19.84 -1.45
CA PHE A 413 -52.44 18.85 -1.23
C PHE A 413 -53.71 19.44 -1.84
N SER A 414 -53.88 19.33 -3.16
CA SER A 414 -55.20 19.37 -3.73
C SER A 414 -55.79 18.03 -3.33
N SER A 415 -56.70 18.08 -2.37
CA SER A 415 -57.64 17.00 -2.11
C SER A 415 -58.45 16.76 -3.39
N ARG A 416 -57.89 16.02 -4.35
CA ARG A 416 -58.70 15.42 -5.40
C ARG A 416 -59.42 14.27 -4.75
N SER A 417 -60.67 14.55 -4.42
CA SER A 417 -61.69 13.56 -4.09
C SER A 417 -61.52 12.35 -5.01
N ARG A 418 -61.46 11.17 -4.41
CA ARG A 418 -61.59 9.91 -5.15
C ARG A 418 -63.02 9.85 -5.68
N ILE A 419 -63.22 10.33 -6.90
CA ILE A 419 -64.43 10.00 -7.66
C ILE A 419 -64.32 8.52 -8.00
N SER A 420 -65.13 7.69 -7.35
CA SER A 420 -65.36 6.31 -7.77
C SER A 420 -66.04 6.35 -9.14
N SER A 421 -65.30 6.05 -10.21
CA SER A 421 -65.91 5.90 -11.54
C SER A 421 -66.60 4.53 -11.62
N TYR A 422 -67.89 4.47 -11.33
CA TYR A 422 -68.76 3.41 -11.84
C TYR A 422 -68.97 3.66 -13.34
N GLY A 423 -68.42 2.79 -14.16
CA GLY A 423 -68.51 2.87 -15.61
C GLY A 423 -68.09 1.55 -16.25
N PRO A 424 -68.60 1.26 -17.46
CA PRO A 424 -68.41 -0.03 -18.12
C PRO A 424 -66.94 -0.39 -18.30
N ARG A 425 -66.59 -1.65 -18.02
CA ARG A 425 -65.29 -2.24 -18.34
C ARG A 425 -65.39 -3.08 -19.61
N TYR A 426 -64.66 -2.68 -20.63
CA TYR A 426 -64.53 -3.37 -21.89
C TYR A 426 -63.52 -4.52 -21.76
N VAL A 427 -63.91 -5.72 -22.16
CA VAL A 427 -63.11 -6.94 -22.08
C VAL A 427 -62.51 -7.25 -23.43
N TYR A 428 -61.18 -7.33 -23.50
CA TYR A 428 -60.43 -7.68 -24.70
C TYR A 428 -59.71 -9.01 -24.51
N GLN A 429 -59.81 -9.91 -25.47
CA GLN A 429 -59.13 -11.21 -25.43
C GLN A 429 -57.98 -11.22 -26.44
N CYS A 430 -56.79 -11.59 -25.96
CA CYS A 430 -55.64 -11.80 -26.83
C CYS A 430 -55.93 -12.94 -27.82
N SER A 431 -55.77 -12.68 -29.11
CA SER A 431 -55.97 -13.67 -30.19
C SER A 431 -54.95 -14.82 -30.13
N TYR A 432 -53.79 -14.61 -29.51
CA TYR A 432 -52.74 -15.62 -29.40
C TYR A 432 -52.87 -16.53 -28.18
N CYS A 433 -53.06 -15.97 -26.98
CA CYS A 433 -53.07 -16.76 -25.73
C CYS A 433 -54.44 -16.88 -25.05
N GLY A 434 -55.48 -16.26 -25.61
CA GLY A 434 -56.83 -16.30 -25.04
C GLY A 434 -56.97 -15.63 -23.67
N LYS A 435 -55.98 -14.84 -23.23
CA LYS A 435 -56.03 -14.10 -21.96
C LYS A 435 -56.91 -12.85 -22.10
N LYS A 436 -57.78 -12.63 -21.11
CA LYS A 436 -58.74 -11.51 -21.08
C LYS A 436 -58.18 -10.32 -20.29
N PHE A 437 -58.39 -9.12 -20.81
CA PHE A 437 -57.94 -7.85 -20.27
C PHE A 437 -59.15 -6.92 -20.10
N TYR A 438 -59.29 -6.34 -18.91
CA TYR A 438 -60.41 -5.45 -18.58
C TYR A 438 -59.92 -4.00 -18.63
N ARG A 439 -60.52 -3.19 -19.49
CA ARG A 439 -60.11 -1.81 -19.73
C ARG A 439 -61.29 -0.87 -19.52
N LYS A 440 -61.00 0.34 -19.06
CA LYS A 440 -62.02 1.41 -18.95
C LYS A 440 -62.30 2.10 -20.28
N ASN A 441 -61.35 2.04 -21.22
CA ASN A 441 -61.45 2.65 -22.55
C ASN A 441 -61.43 1.56 -23.62
N ARG A 442 -62.07 1.83 -24.77
CA ARG A 442 -62.11 0.90 -25.91
C ARG A 442 -60.80 0.94 -26.69
N ASP A 443 -59.81 0.21 -26.21
CA ASP A 443 -58.48 0.09 -26.84
C ASP A 443 -58.09 -1.39 -26.96
N THR A 444 -57.86 -1.83 -28.20
CA THR A 444 -57.52 -3.21 -28.58
C THR A 444 -56.04 -3.52 -28.41
N SER A 445 -55.17 -2.53 -28.16
CA SER A 445 -53.75 -2.77 -27.94
C SER A 445 -53.52 -3.58 -26.66
N LEU A 446 -52.55 -4.50 -26.66
CA LEU A 446 -52.15 -5.29 -25.49
C LEU A 446 -50.65 -5.08 -25.25
N GLY A 447 -50.30 -4.68 -24.03
CA GLY A 447 -48.90 -4.61 -23.62
C GLY A 447 -48.24 -5.99 -23.61
N LYS A 448 -46.91 -6.00 -23.45
CA LYS A 448 -46.15 -7.24 -23.17
C LYS A 448 -46.78 -7.94 -21.96
N HIS A 449 -47.24 -9.17 -22.16
CA HIS A 449 -47.90 -9.95 -21.13
C HIS A 449 -47.47 -11.42 -21.21
N LYS A 450 -47.70 -12.14 -20.12
CA LYS A 450 -47.55 -13.59 -20.06
C LYS A 450 -48.88 -14.28 -20.33
N ASP A 451 -48.84 -15.45 -20.97
CA ASP A 451 -50.01 -16.31 -21.19
C ASP A 451 -50.56 -16.88 -19.88
N LYS A 452 -51.50 -17.84 -19.96
CA LYS A 452 -52.09 -18.48 -18.77
C LYS A 452 -51.11 -19.41 -18.04
N ASN A 453 -50.07 -19.89 -18.72
CA ASN A 453 -49.07 -20.82 -18.21
C ASN A 453 -47.78 -20.10 -17.73
N GLY A 454 -47.73 -18.77 -17.83
CA GLY A 454 -46.62 -17.94 -17.34
C GLY A 454 -45.53 -17.64 -18.37
N TYR A 455 -45.68 -18.09 -19.62
CA TYR A 455 -44.72 -17.84 -20.70
C TYR A 455 -44.99 -16.49 -21.39
N PRO A 456 -43.96 -15.82 -21.94
CA PRO A 456 -44.14 -14.56 -22.64
C PRO A 456 -45.01 -14.73 -23.89
N CYS A 457 -46.10 -13.96 -23.98
CA CYS A 457 -47.00 -14.00 -25.13
C CYS A 457 -46.60 -12.96 -26.20
N ASN A 458 -46.58 -13.40 -27.45
CA ASN A 458 -46.26 -12.57 -28.62
C ASN A 458 -47.44 -11.70 -29.08
N GLY A 459 -48.66 -11.96 -28.59
CA GLY A 459 -49.83 -11.14 -28.90
C GLY A 459 -49.69 -9.70 -28.40
N ARG A 460 -49.93 -8.74 -29.29
CA ARG A 460 -49.90 -7.29 -29.01
C ARG A 460 -51.23 -6.60 -29.26
N TYR A 461 -52.23 -7.34 -29.74
CA TYR A 461 -53.58 -6.85 -29.97
C TYR A 461 -54.57 -7.92 -29.53
N GLY A 462 -55.71 -7.47 -29.00
CA GLY A 462 -56.82 -8.31 -28.61
C GLY A 462 -58.09 -7.87 -29.33
N TYR A 463 -59.02 -8.80 -29.50
CA TYR A 463 -60.34 -8.48 -30.01
C TYR A 463 -61.30 -8.25 -28.84
N TYR A 464 -62.26 -7.35 -29.06
CA TYR A 464 -63.28 -7.03 -28.09
C TYR A 464 -64.22 -8.24 -27.90
N VAL A 465 -64.52 -8.59 -26.65
CA VAL A 465 -65.34 -9.74 -26.30
C VAL A 465 -66.64 -9.33 -25.65
N ASP A 466 -66.60 -8.40 -24.69
CA ASP A 466 -67.76 -8.09 -23.85
C ASP A 466 -67.61 -6.72 -23.15
N THR A 467 -68.70 -6.14 -22.67
CA THR A 467 -68.71 -4.97 -21.78
C THR A 467 -69.41 -5.34 -20.48
N LYS A 468 -68.68 -5.25 -19.36
CA LYS A 468 -69.24 -5.46 -18.02
C LYS A 468 -69.56 -4.12 -17.37
N TYR A 469 -70.82 -3.91 -17.02
CA TYR A 469 -71.29 -2.70 -16.33
C TYR A 469 -71.06 -2.78 -14.82
#